data_AF-A0A183NN16-F1
#
_entry.id   AF-A0A183NN16-F1
#
_cell.length_a   1.000
_cell.length_b   1.000
_cell.length_c   1.000
_cell.angle_alpha   90.00
_cell.angle_beta   90.00
_cell.angle_gamma   90.00
#
_symmetry.space_group_name_H-M   'P 1'
#
loop_
_entity.id
_entity.type
_entity.pdbx_description
1 polymer ?
#
loop_
_entity_poly.entity_id
_entity_poly.type
_entity_poly.pdbx_seq_one_letter_code
_entity_poly.pdbx_strand_id
1 'polypeptide(L)'
;MLSKSGHVYCTDPIQILSASAAAGVAVAFGAPIGGVLFSLEEASYYFPMKTMFRSFFCAMVSANVLRILNPYGSDNMIMFYVDYQAQWHVMELIPFALLGLLGVSCL
;
A
#
# COMPACT_ATOMS: atom_id res chain seq x y z
N MET A 1 6.71 -4.02 33.89
CA MET A 1 8.18 -4.01 33.73
C MET A 1 8.46 -4.25 32.26
N LEU A 2 8.75 -3.28 31.38
CA LEU A 2 9.16 -1.86 31.42
C LEU A 2 7.95 -0.94 31.14
N SER A 3 7.64 0.18 31.81
CA SER A 3 8.37 1.34 32.35
C SER A 3 8.66 2.46 31.33
N LYS A 4 7.88 3.56 31.47
CA LYS A 4 8.02 4.94 30.95
C LYS A 4 7.70 5.15 29.45
N SER A 5 6.94 6.17 29.02
CA SER A 5 6.98 7.58 29.43
C SER A 5 5.64 8.30 29.10
N GLY A 6 5.17 9.14 30.02
CA GLY A 6 4.01 10.04 29.85
C GLY A 6 4.27 11.20 28.88
N HIS A 7 4.67 10.91 27.63
CA HIS A 7 4.85 11.92 26.59
C HIS A 7 4.86 11.34 25.16
N VAL A 8 3.95 10.41 24.80
CA VAL A 8 3.82 9.93 23.41
C VAL A 8 2.34 9.74 23.05
N TYR A 9 1.74 10.79 22.47
CA TYR A 9 0.54 10.84 21.62
C TYR A 9 -0.57 9.78 21.84
N CYS A 10 -1.75 10.18 22.33
CA CYS A 10 -3.01 9.42 22.20
C CYS A 10 -3.23 8.99 20.74
N THR A 11 -2.78 7.78 20.38
CA THR A 11 -2.89 7.20 19.05
C THR A 11 -3.39 5.79 19.27
N ASP A 12 -4.60 5.49 18.79
CA ASP A 12 -5.25 4.21 19.07
C ASP A 12 -4.41 3.06 18.49
N PRO A 13 -4.42 1.86 19.10
CA PRO A 13 -3.65 0.72 18.59
C PRO A 13 -3.96 0.39 17.13
N ILE A 14 -5.20 0.61 16.69
CA ILE A 14 -5.63 0.45 15.29
C ILE A 14 -4.93 1.43 14.35
N GLN A 15 -4.65 2.67 14.80
CA GLN A 15 -4.00 3.69 13.97
C GLN A 15 -2.55 3.31 13.68
N ILE A 16 -1.87 2.73 14.67
CA ILE A 16 -0.49 2.24 14.53
C ILE A 16 -0.47 1.00 13.64
N LEU A 17 -1.41 0.07 13.84
CA LEU A 17 -1.53 -1.13 13.00
C LEU A 17 -1.81 -0.76 11.53
N SER A 18 -2.74 0.17 11.28
CA SER A 18 -3.04 0.70 9.94
C SER A 18 -1.83 1.38 9.31
N ALA A 19 -1.11 2.23 10.04
CA ALA A 19 0.10 2.87 9.53
C ALA A 19 1.19 1.84 9.15
N SER A 20 1.36 0.78 9.96
CA SER A 20 2.30 -0.30 9.66
C SER A 20 1.87 -1.14 8.45
N ALA A 21 0.58 -1.47 8.32
CA ALA A 21 0.05 -2.18 7.16
C ALA A 21 0.25 -1.37 5.87
N ALA A 22 -0.10 -0.09 5.89
CA ALA A 22 0.10 0.81 4.76
C ALA A 22 1.58 0.92 4.34
N ALA A 23 2.50 1.04 5.31
CA ALA A 23 3.93 1.08 5.03
C ALA A 23 4.45 -0.24 4.45
N GLY A 24 4.00 -1.39 4.96
CA GLY A 24 4.36 -2.71 4.44
C GLY A 24 3.90 -2.91 2.98
N VAL A 25 2.66 -2.56 2.67
CA VAL A 25 2.12 -2.63 1.31
C VAL A 25 2.86 -1.65 0.39
N ALA A 26 3.16 -0.45 0.87
CA ALA A 26 3.95 0.54 0.11
C ALA A 26 5.36 0.04 -0.23
N VAL A 27 6.01 -0.70 0.67
CA VAL A 27 7.33 -1.32 0.41
C VAL A 27 7.24 -2.51 -0.54
N ALA A 28 6.16 -3.29 -0.49
CA ALA A 28 6.01 -4.46 -1.36
C ALA A 28 5.77 -4.07 -2.83
N PHE A 29 4.97 -3.02 -3.04
CA PHE A 29 4.52 -2.62 -4.38
C PHE A 29 5.06 -1.26 -4.85
N GLY A 30 5.86 -0.56 -4.05
CA GLY A 30 6.40 0.76 -4.40
C GLY A 30 5.35 1.86 -4.58
N ALA A 31 4.11 1.62 -4.13
CA ALA A 31 2.97 2.48 -4.33
C ALA A 31 2.42 2.99 -2.97
N PRO A 32 2.95 4.11 -2.44
CA PRO A 32 2.60 4.60 -1.10
C PRO A 32 1.13 5.02 -0.98
N ILE A 33 0.53 5.54 -2.06
CA ILE A 33 -0.90 5.90 -2.09
C ILE A 33 -1.78 4.64 -2.00
N GLY A 34 -1.42 3.60 -2.76
CA GLY A 34 -2.14 2.32 -2.76
C GLY A 34 -2.10 1.65 -1.39
N GLY A 35 -0.95 1.67 -0.70
CA GLY A 35 -0.84 1.12 0.65
C GLY A 35 -1.74 1.81 1.68
N VAL A 36 -1.86 3.14 1.63
CA VAL A 36 -2.76 3.88 2.53
C VAL A 36 -4.23 3.63 2.19
N LEU A 37 -4.60 3.60 0.91
CA LEU A 37 -5.98 3.30 0.49
C LEU A 37 -6.41 1.88 0.88
N PHE A 38 -5.55 0.89 0.66
CA PHE A 38 -5.80 -0.49 1.09
C PHE A 38 -6.00 -0.57 2.60
N SER A 39 -5.17 0.14 3.39
CA SER A 39 -5.35 0.14 4.83
C SER A 39 -6.61 0.89 5.28
N LEU A 40 -7.12 1.87 4.53
CA LEU A 40 -8.41 2.53 4.81
C LEU A 40 -9.59 1.61 4.50
N GLU A 41 -9.50 0.84 3.42
CA GLU A 41 -10.51 -0.14 3.02
C GLU A 41 -10.66 -1.25 4.07
N GLU A 42 -9.54 -1.79 4.58
CA GLU A 42 -9.54 -2.95 5.49
C GLU A 42 -9.58 -2.57 6.98
N ALA A 43 -8.88 -1.52 7.43
CA ALA A 43 -8.65 -1.29 8.85
C ALA A 43 -9.65 -0.35 9.55
N SER A 44 -10.18 0.68 8.87
CA SER A 44 -11.31 1.48 9.39
C SER A 44 -11.73 2.60 8.45
N TYR A 45 -13.06 2.77 8.33
CA TYR A 45 -13.71 3.83 7.55
C TYR A 45 -13.54 5.26 8.12
N TYR A 46 -13.17 5.38 9.40
CA TYR A 46 -13.18 6.67 10.13
C TYR A 46 -11.78 7.03 10.66
N PHE A 47 -10.90 7.46 9.77
CA PHE A 47 -9.59 8.01 10.14
C PHE A 47 -9.62 9.54 10.13
N PRO A 48 -9.19 10.23 11.21
CA PRO A 48 -9.03 11.67 11.17
C PRO A 48 -7.95 12.05 10.15
N MET A 49 -8.25 13.02 9.28
CA MET A 49 -7.37 13.46 8.18
C MET A 49 -5.92 13.78 8.62
N LYS A 50 -5.74 14.24 9.87
CA LYS A 50 -4.42 14.52 10.45
C LYS A 50 -3.57 13.26 10.68
N THR A 51 -4.18 12.13 11.02
CA THR A 51 -3.47 10.85 11.19
C THR A 51 -3.21 10.20 9.82
N MET A 52 -4.14 10.32 8.87
CA MET A 52 -3.98 9.81 7.51
C MET A 52 -2.73 10.37 6.81
N PHE A 53 -2.48 11.68 6.94
CA PHE A 53 -1.26 12.26 6.37
C PHE A 53 0.01 11.71 7.02
N ARG A 54 -0.01 11.38 8.31
CA ARG A 54 1.16 10.84 9.03
C ARG A 54 1.48 9.41 8.57
N SER A 55 0.47 8.57 8.34
CA SER A 55 0.68 7.23 7.77
C SER A 55 1.12 7.30 6.31
N PHE A 56 0.63 8.28 5.54
CA PHE A 56 1.09 8.54 4.17
C PHE A 56 2.58 8.90 4.10
N PHE A 57 3.07 9.78 4.99
CA PHE A 57 4.50 10.08 5.06
C PHE A 57 5.33 8.84 5.43
N CYS A 58 4.85 7.99 6.34
CA CYS A 58 5.52 6.74 6.68
C CYS A 58 5.61 5.79 5.47
N ALA A 59 4.51 5.62 4.74
CA ALA A 59 4.47 4.81 3.52
C ALA A 59 5.39 5.37 2.41
N MET A 60 5.44 6.69 2.24
CA MET A 60 6.34 7.35 1.29
C MET A 60 7.81 7.13 1.66
N VAL A 61 8.18 7.29 2.93
CA VAL A 61 9.55 7.03 3.40
C VAL A 61 9.91 5.56 3.18
N SER A 62 9.00 4.63 3.47
CA SER A 62 9.20 3.20 3.24
C SER A 62 9.52 2.90 1.77
N ALA A 63 8.71 3.42 0.83
CA ALA A 63 8.93 3.25 -0.61
C ALA A 63 10.26 3.90 -1.09
N ASN A 64 10.63 5.07 -0.54
CA ASN A 64 11.92 5.70 -0.84
C ASN A 64 13.09 4.87 -0.32
N VAL A 65 12.98 4.28 0.87
CA VAL A 65 14.01 3.39 1.44
C VAL A 65 14.21 2.17 0.55
N LEU A 66 13.15 1.57 0.02
CA LEU A 66 13.24 0.48 -0.95
C LEU A 66 14.06 0.88 -2.19
N ARG A 67 13.76 2.06 -2.76
CA ARG A 67 14.47 2.61 -3.92
C ARG A 67 15.93 2.92 -3.63
N ILE A 68 16.28 3.27 -2.39
CA ILE A 68 17.67 3.50 -1.98
C ILE A 68 18.41 2.17 -1.81
N LEU A 69 17.77 1.17 -1.18
CA LEU A 69 18.37 -0.13 -0.91
C LEU A 69 18.65 -0.94 -2.17
N ASN A 70 17.91 -0.70 -3.27
CA ASN A 70 18.04 -1.42 -4.54
C ASN A 70 18.32 -2.93 -4.34
N PRO A 71 17.45 -3.66 -3.62
CA PRO A 71 17.73 -5.05 -3.25
C PRO A 71 17.94 -5.98 -4.45
N TYR A 72 17.47 -5.59 -5.63
CA TYR A 72 17.60 -6.35 -6.87
C TYR A 72 18.65 -5.80 -7.85
N GLY A 73 19.28 -4.65 -7.54
CA GLY A 73 20.26 -4.01 -8.43
C GLY A 73 19.72 -3.64 -9.82
N SER A 74 18.39 -3.59 -9.99
CA SER A 74 17.70 -3.28 -11.24
C SER A 74 17.37 -1.78 -11.30
N ASP A 75 17.28 -1.21 -12.51
CA ASP A 75 16.82 0.18 -12.72
C ASP A 75 15.34 0.38 -12.32
N ASN A 76 14.60 -0.73 -12.21
CA ASN A 76 13.19 -0.74 -11.86
C ASN A 76 12.99 -0.72 -10.33
N MET A 77 12.15 0.19 -9.87
CA MET A 77 11.86 0.41 -8.44
C MET A 77 11.15 -0.80 -7.78
N ILE A 78 10.44 -1.62 -8.57
CA ILE A 78 9.62 -2.74 -8.08
C ILE A 78 9.76 -3.98 -8.97
N MET A 79 9.52 -5.15 -8.38
CA MET A 79 9.72 -6.45 -9.03
C MET A 79 8.73 -6.72 -10.18
N PHE A 80 7.57 -6.05 -10.19
CA PHE A 80 6.52 -6.19 -11.19
C PHE A 80 6.54 -5.07 -12.25
N TYR A 81 7.71 -4.77 -12.81
CA TYR A 81 7.81 -3.82 -13.92
C TYR A 81 7.44 -4.51 -15.23
N VAL A 82 6.47 -3.95 -15.97
CA VAL A 82 6.09 -4.43 -17.30
C VAL A 82 6.07 -3.25 -18.28
N ASP A 83 6.73 -3.43 -19.41
CA ASP A 83 6.82 -2.43 -20.47
C ASP A 83 5.62 -2.58 -21.42
N TYR A 84 4.72 -1.60 -21.41
CA TYR A 84 3.49 -1.66 -22.20
C TYR A 84 3.73 -1.11 -23.61
N GLN A 85 3.94 -2.01 -24.57
CA GLN A 85 4.10 -1.66 -25.99
C GLN A 85 2.75 -1.67 -26.77
N ALA A 86 1.64 -2.08 -26.16
CA ALA A 86 0.33 -2.21 -26.81
C ALA A 86 -0.71 -1.23 -26.23
N GLN A 87 -1.50 -0.59 -27.11
CA GLN A 87 -2.59 0.31 -26.74
C GLN A 87 -3.86 -0.49 -26.39
N TRP A 88 -4.44 -0.25 -25.22
CA TRP A 88 -5.66 -0.92 -24.75
C TRP A 88 -6.82 -0.72 -25.72
N HIS A 89 -7.50 -1.81 -26.07
CA HIS A 89 -8.72 -1.77 -26.88
C HIS A 89 -9.93 -2.07 -26.00
N VAL A 90 -11.01 -1.30 -26.14
CA VAL A 90 -12.22 -1.41 -25.32
C VAL A 90 -12.85 -2.82 -25.37
N MET A 91 -12.66 -3.53 -26.48
CA MET A 91 -13.10 -4.93 -26.67
C MET A 91 -12.42 -5.91 -25.70
N GLU A 92 -11.22 -5.60 -25.19
CA GLU A 92 -10.50 -6.43 -24.23
C GLU A 92 -11.11 -6.36 -22.82
N LEU A 93 -11.98 -5.38 -22.54
CA LEU A 93 -12.65 -5.27 -21.24
C LEU A 93 -13.58 -6.46 -20.95
N ILE A 94 -14.19 -7.03 -22.01
CA ILE A 94 -15.12 -8.16 -21.90
C ILE A 94 -14.43 -9.42 -21.35
N PRO A 95 -13.29 -9.89 -21.89
CA PRO A 95 -12.58 -11.02 -21.30
C PRO A 95 -12.03 -10.70 -19.90
N PHE A 96 -11.61 -9.46 -19.60
CA PHE A 96 -11.22 -9.09 -18.22
C PHE A 96 -12.38 -9.21 -17.22
N ALA A 97 -13.58 -8.78 -17.60
CA ALA A 97 -14.77 -8.91 -16.75
C ALA A 97 -15.16 -10.38 -16.51
N LEU A 98 -15.09 -11.23 -17.55
CA LEU A 98 -15.34 -12.67 -17.42
C LEU A 98 -14.31 -13.36 -16.53
N LEU A 99 -13.02 -13.04 -16.67
CA LEU A 99 -11.98 -13.56 -15.78
C LEU A 99 -12.22 -13.17 -14.32
N GLY A 100 -12.68 -11.93 -14.06
CA GLY A 100 -13.07 -11.50 -12.71
C GLY A 100 -14.23 -12.34 -12.14
N LEU A 101 -15.28 -12.57 -12.92
CA LEU A 101 -16.43 -13.39 -12.51
C LEU A 101 -16.05 -14.84 -12.25
N LEU A 102 -15.23 -15.43 -13.13
CA LEU A 102 -14.75 -16.80 -12.96
C LEU A 102 -13.83 -16.92 -11.73
N GLY A 103 -12.99 -15.92 -11.46
CA GLY A 103 -12.12 -15.88 -10.29
C GLY A 103 -12.89 -15.84 -8.96
N VAL A 104 -13.96 -15.03 -8.88
CA VAL A 104 -14.81 -14.95 -7.67
C VAL A 104 -15.67 -16.22 -7.50
N SER A 105 -16.10 -16.85 -8.60
CA SER A 105 -17.00 -18.01 -8.54
C SER A 105 -16.27 -19.35 -8.30
N CYS A 106 -14.94 -19.38 -8.43
CA CYS A 106 -14.13 -20.61 -8.33
C CYS A 106 -13.39 -20.74 -6.98
N LEU A 107 -13.59 -19.80 -6.04
CA LEU A 107 -13.09 -19.86 -4.66
C LEU A 107 -14.17 -20.41 -3.72
#